data_AF-A0A453CW57-F1
#
_entry.id   AF-A0A453CW57-F1
#
_cell.length_a   1.000
_cell.length_b   1.000
_cell.length_c   1.000
_cell.angle_alpha   90.00
_cell.angle_beta   90.00
_cell.angle_gamma   90.00
#
_symmetry.space_group_name_H-M   'P 1'
#
loop_
_entity.id
_entity.type
_entity.pdbx_description
1 polymer ?
#
loop_
_entity_poly.entity_id
_entity_poly.type
_entity_poly.pdbx_seq_one_letter_code
_entity_poly.pdbx_strand_id
1 'polypeptide(L)'
;MALEAIYGDDLVVFESKAGLRYFQIYIRYDLQDGAEVCAKFSSDNEHAKDGCCRDDSREQHQDDEPDDFSYSCSFEHLPPLVLTCVFPRSYPSKDPPHFVVTAKWMDGPNVSRLSEMLDIIWAELPGQEVVYQWVEWIRSSSLPHLGFDRKITLGPDSPTHKGDKRAISRSLSLESVIPSMFSYSSRKCHQVFLEDLHMCMICLNQTKGSNFIRLPCE
;
A
#
# COMPACT_ATOMS: atom_id res chain seq x y z
N MET A 1 13.72 21.27 -8.47
CA MET A 1 14.19 20.76 -7.14
C MET A 1 14.95 19.45 -7.33
N ALA A 2 15.88 19.05 -6.46
CA ALA A 2 16.57 17.75 -6.60
C ALA A 2 15.59 16.57 -6.69
N LEU A 3 14.48 16.63 -5.95
CA LEU A 3 13.39 15.65 -5.99
C LEU A 3 12.77 15.50 -7.40
N GLU A 4 12.67 16.57 -8.19
CA GLU A 4 12.13 16.50 -9.57
C GLU A 4 13.05 15.69 -10.48
N ALA A 5 14.37 15.83 -10.30
CA ALA A 5 15.34 15.06 -11.08
C ALA A 5 15.38 13.58 -10.68
N ILE A 6 15.09 13.27 -9.41
CA ILE A 6 15.11 11.90 -8.87
C ILE A 6 13.82 11.15 -9.22
N TYR A 7 12.66 11.79 -9.01
CA TYR A 7 11.37 11.12 -9.09
C TYR A 7 10.61 11.41 -10.39
N GLY A 8 11.00 12.41 -11.17
CA GLY A 8 10.40 12.70 -12.48
C GLY A 8 8.86 12.74 -12.43
N ASP A 9 8.23 11.86 -13.20
CA ASP A 9 6.77 11.74 -13.32
C ASP A 9 6.06 11.30 -12.03
N ASP A 10 6.79 10.79 -11.03
CA ASP A 10 6.24 10.44 -9.72
C ASP A 10 6.14 11.62 -8.76
N LEU A 11 6.67 12.79 -9.12
CA LEU A 11 6.58 13.98 -8.29
C LEU A 11 5.57 14.96 -8.90
N VAL A 12 4.56 15.31 -8.11
CA VAL A 12 3.62 16.39 -8.44
C VAL A 12 3.84 17.54 -7.49
N VAL A 13 4.34 18.67 -8.01
CA VAL A 13 4.52 19.91 -7.25
C VAL A 13 3.30 20.80 -7.47
N PHE A 14 2.72 21.27 -6.38
CA PHE A 14 1.56 22.16 -6.42
C PHE A 14 1.98 23.61 -6.21
N GLU A 15 1.13 24.55 -6.65
CA GLU A 15 1.35 25.97 -6.43
C GLU A 15 1.55 26.29 -4.95
N SER A 16 2.54 27.14 -4.65
CA SER A 16 2.84 27.51 -3.27
C SER A 16 1.72 28.37 -2.69
N LYS A 17 0.96 27.82 -1.73
CA LYS A 17 0.07 28.64 -0.88
C LYS A 17 0.90 29.25 0.25
N ALA A 18 0.79 30.57 0.44
CA ALA A 18 1.51 31.33 1.47
C ALA A 18 3.06 31.18 1.46
N GLY A 19 3.63 30.84 0.31
CA GLY A 19 5.07 30.64 0.13
C GLY A 19 5.61 29.31 0.68
N LEU A 20 4.74 28.38 1.07
CA LEU A 20 5.13 27.02 1.46
C LEU A 20 5.19 26.12 0.23
N ARG A 21 6.17 25.21 0.18
CA ARG A 21 6.28 24.22 -0.89
C ARG A 21 5.41 23.01 -0.54
N TYR A 22 4.52 22.65 -1.47
CA TYR A 22 3.57 21.56 -1.34
C TYR A 22 3.72 20.60 -2.52
N PHE A 23 3.89 19.30 -2.26
CA PHE A 23 4.06 18.30 -3.31
C PHE A 23 3.59 16.91 -2.87
N GLN A 24 3.44 16.02 -3.84
CA GLN A 24 3.15 14.61 -3.67
C GLN A 24 4.18 13.76 -4.40
N ILE A 25 4.61 12.67 -3.77
CA ILE A 25 5.46 11.64 -4.38
C ILE A 25 4.69 10.33 -4.44
N TYR A 26 4.60 9.74 -5.63
CA TYR A 26 4.03 8.41 -5.86
C TYR A 26 5.13 7.35 -5.69
N ILE A 27 5.08 6.64 -4.57
CA ILE A 27 6.06 5.63 -4.19
C ILE A 27 5.55 4.26 -4.63
N ARG A 28 6.27 3.64 -5.56
CA ARG A 28 6.03 2.28 -6.03
C ARG A 28 6.97 1.33 -5.32
N TYR A 29 6.44 0.25 -4.75
CA TYR A 29 7.25 -0.81 -4.16
C TYR A 29 8.03 -1.56 -5.25
N ASP A 30 9.28 -1.90 -4.96
CA ASP A 30 10.07 -2.81 -5.79
C ASP A 30 9.74 -4.26 -5.38
N LEU A 31 9.00 -4.96 -6.24
CA LEU A 31 8.48 -6.31 -6.00
C LEU A 31 9.21 -7.30 -6.90
N GLN A 32 10.46 -7.63 -6.58
CA GLN A 32 11.29 -8.48 -7.44
C GLN A 32 10.67 -9.86 -7.75
N ASP A 33 9.89 -10.42 -6.81
CA ASP A 33 9.19 -11.71 -6.94
C ASP A 33 7.65 -11.57 -6.89
N GLY A 34 7.12 -10.35 -7.07
CA GLY A 34 5.73 -10.03 -6.79
C GLY A 34 5.42 -9.89 -5.28
N ALA A 35 4.17 -9.58 -4.96
CA ALA A 35 3.66 -9.49 -3.59
C ALA A 35 2.48 -10.44 -3.38
N GLU A 36 2.54 -11.28 -2.35
CA GLU A 36 1.37 -12.04 -1.90
C GLU A 36 0.52 -11.15 -0.98
N VAL A 37 -0.78 -11.07 -1.25
CA VAL A 37 -1.75 -10.37 -0.41
C VAL A 37 -2.75 -11.39 0.09
N CYS A 38 -2.89 -11.48 1.41
CA CYS A 38 -3.87 -12.30 2.10
C CYS A 38 -4.94 -11.42 2.74
N ALA A 39 -6.17 -11.63 2.33
CA ALA A 39 -7.35 -10.97 2.87
C ALA A 39 -8.06 -11.91 3.83
N LYS A 40 -8.36 -11.43 5.04
CA LYS A 40 -9.08 -12.14 6.09
C LYS A 40 -10.48 -11.56 6.24
N PHE A 41 -11.49 -12.42 6.16
CA PHE A 41 -12.89 -12.04 6.26
C PHE A 41 -13.43 -12.54 7.60
N SER A 42 -14.15 -11.69 8.32
CA SER A 42 -14.87 -12.13 9.51
C SER A 42 -16.06 -13.00 9.11
N SER A 43 -16.25 -14.13 9.79
CA SER A 43 -17.50 -14.87 9.69
C SER A 43 -18.60 -14.10 10.43
N ASP A 44 -19.65 -13.70 9.71
CA ASP A 44 -20.85 -13.13 10.31
C ASP A 44 -21.61 -14.24 11.03
N ASN A 45 -21.26 -14.52 12.29
CA ASN A 45 -22.14 -15.26 13.18
C ASN A 45 -23.27 -14.31 13.66
N GLU A 46 -24.23 -14.02 12.77
CA GLU A 46 -25.54 -13.48 13.12
C GLU A 46 -26.39 -14.55 13.85
N HIS A 47 -25.93 -15.01 15.00
CA HIS A 47 -26.87 -15.57 15.98
C HIS A 47 -27.43 -14.40 16.78
N ALA A 48 -28.51 -13.84 16.24
CA ALA A 48 -29.48 -13.06 16.98
C ALA A 48 -29.77 -13.79 18.31
N LYS A 49 -29.27 -13.24 19.42
CA LYS A 49 -29.69 -13.64 20.76
C LYS A 49 -31.13 -13.17 20.93
N ASP A 50 -32.07 -13.94 20.40
CA ASP A 50 -33.44 -13.94 20.91
C ASP A 50 -33.49 -14.90 22.10
N GLY A 51 -34.06 -14.40 23.21
CA GLY A 51 -33.88 -14.99 24.52
C GLY A 51 -34.75 -16.22 24.79
N CYS A 52 -34.24 -17.15 25.59
CA CYS A 52 -34.96 -17.72 26.73
C CYS A 52 -34.03 -18.56 27.63
N CYS A 53 -34.47 -18.75 28.86
CA CYS A 53 -33.72 -19.13 30.06
C CYS A 53 -33.55 -20.66 30.27
N ARG A 54 -32.50 -21.04 31.05
CA ARG A 54 -32.36 -22.20 31.98
C ARG A 54 -32.39 -23.62 31.35
N ASP A 55 -31.70 -24.66 31.79
CA ASP A 55 -30.73 -24.98 32.86
C ASP A 55 -30.16 -26.39 32.53
N ASP A 56 -28.94 -26.64 32.99
CA ASP A 56 -28.21 -27.90 33.22
C ASP A 56 -28.26 -29.07 32.21
N SER A 57 -27.15 -29.29 31.47
CA SER A 57 -26.55 -30.63 31.23
C SER A 57 -25.19 -30.49 30.52
N ARG A 58 -24.17 -31.10 31.13
CA ARG A 58 -22.77 -31.21 30.67
C ARG A 58 -22.66 -31.91 29.31
N GLU A 59 -22.22 -31.21 28.27
CA GLU A 59 -21.62 -31.83 27.07
C GLU A 59 -20.42 -31.00 26.59
N GLN A 60 -19.48 -31.69 25.94
CA GLN A 60 -18.11 -31.30 25.68
C GLN A 60 -18.00 -29.99 24.89
N HIS A 61 -17.30 -29.00 25.44
CA HIS A 61 -16.86 -27.82 24.69
C HIS A 61 -15.74 -28.22 23.75
N GLN A 62 -16.11 -28.56 22.52
CA GLN A 62 -15.21 -28.52 21.38
C GLN A 62 -14.96 -27.05 21.07
N ASP A 63 -13.69 -26.65 20.98
CA ASP A 63 -13.26 -25.31 20.57
C ASP A 63 -13.81 -25.02 19.17
N ASP A 64 -14.97 -24.37 19.09
CA ASP A 64 -15.43 -23.68 17.89
C ASP A 64 -14.62 -22.37 17.78
N GLU A 65 -13.34 -22.49 17.40
CA GLU A 65 -12.62 -21.35 16.82
C GLU A 65 -13.42 -20.92 15.58
N PRO A 66 -13.83 -19.64 15.48
CA PRO A 66 -14.54 -19.18 14.29
C PRO A 66 -13.65 -19.43 13.08
N ASP A 67 -14.15 -20.20 12.11
CA ASP A 67 -13.44 -20.52 10.87
C ASP A 67 -13.14 -19.22 10.12
N ASP A 68 -11.94 -18.67 10.32
CA ASP A 68 -11.49 -17.39 9.76
C ASP A 68 -11.25 -17.60 8.26
N PHE A 69 -12.20 -17.18 7.43
CA PHE A 69 -12.09 -17.33 5.98
C PHE A 69 -11.00 -16.41 5.46
N SER A 70 -9.98 -16.98 4.82
CA SER A 70 -8.89 -16.21 4.21
C SER A 70 -8.73 -16.52 2.73
N TYR A 71 -8.43 -15.48 1.96
CA TYR A 71 -8.16 -15.54 0.53
C TYR A 71 -6.79 -14.94 0.25
N SER A 72 -5.93 -15.68 -0.46
CA SER A 72 -4.60 -15.20 -0.86
C SER A 72 -4.52 -15.05 -2.38
N CYS A 73 -3.89 -13.96 -2.83
CA CYS A 73 -3.64 -13.68 -4.24
C CYS A 73 -2.31 -12.95 -4.42
N SER A 74 -1.74 -13.03 -5.62
CA SER A 74 -0.43 -12.46 -5.92
C SER A 74 -0.53 -11.31 -6.91
N PHE A 75 0.26 -10.26 -6.70
CA PHE A 75 0.33 -9.08 -7.55
C PHE A 75 1.76 -8.81 -8.00
N GLU A 76 1.97 -8.64 -9.31
CA GLU A 76 3.24 -8.15 -9.86
C GLU A 76 3.44 -6.65 -9.57
N HIS A 77 2.34 -5.89 -9.51
CA HIS A 77 2.37 -4.47 -9.20
C HIS A 77 1.29 -4.07 -8.20
N LEU A 78 1.71 -3.40 -7.13
CA LEU A 78 0.81 -2.78 -6.16
C LEU A 78 0.49 -1.33 -6.57
N PRO A 79 -0.71 -0.82 -6.27
CA PRO A 79 -0.99 0.60 -6.43
C PRO A 79 0.01 1.44 -5.63
N PRO A 80 0.41 2.63 -6.11
CA PRO A 80 1.44 3.42 -5.44
C PRO A 80 0.94 3.91 -4.07
N LEU A 81 1.86 3.98 -3.12
CA LEU A 81 1.68 4.78 -1.92
C LEU A 81 1.91 6.26 -2.29
N VAL A 82 1.14 7.18 -1.71
CA VAL A 82 1.34 8.61 -1.94
C VAL A 82 1.85 9.27 -0.67
N LEU A 83 3.06 9.83 -0.73
CA LEU A 83 3.60 10.69 0.31
C LEU A 83 3.32 12.14 -0.06
N THR A 84 2.46 12.78 0.72
CA THR A 84 2.14 14.20 0.56
C THR A 84 2.96 15.01 1.55
N CYS A 85 3.66 16.05 1.12
CA CYS A 85 4.52 16.86 1.98
C CYS A 85 4.26 18.37 1.82
N VAL A 86 4.32 19.08 2.94
CA VAL A 86 4.41 20.54 3.01
C VAL A 86 5.64 20.91 3.82
N PHE A 87 6.54 21.71 3.25
CA PHE A 87 7.72 22.19 3.96
C PHE A 87 7.40 23.41 4.82
N PRO A 88 7.58 23.34 6.15
CA PRO A 88 7.58 24.54 6.97
C PRO A 88 8.81 25.40 6.64
N ARG A 89 8.75 26.69 6.98
CA ARG A 89 9.85 27.64 6.72
C ARG A 89 11.15 27.28 7.45
N SER A 90 11.04 26.49 8.50
CA SER A 90 12.12 26.03 9.37
C SER A 90 12.75 24.70 8.93
N TYR A 91 12.21 24.02 7.93
CA TYR A 91 12.81 22.81 7.39
C TYR A 91 14.05 23.15 6.53
N PRO A 92 15.14 22.36 6.59
CA PRO A 92 15.34 21.16 7.43
C PRO A 92 15.95 21.46 8.81
N SER A 93 16.17 22.73 9.13
CA SER A 93 16.96 23.11 10.32
C SER A 93 16.33 22.76 11.67
N LYS A 94 15.00 22.80 11.79
CA LYS A 94 14.32 22.67 13.10
C LYS A 94 13.11 21.75 13.07
N ASP A 95 12.20 21.95 12.12
CA ASP A 95 10.93 21.21 12.06
C ASP A 95 10.89 20.30 10.83
N PRO A 96 10.32 19.08 10.95
CA PRO A 96 10.15 18.17 9.81
C PRO A 96 9.13 18.70 8.81
N PRO A 97 9.08 18.15 7.58
CA PRO A 97 7.94 18.34 6.70
C PRO A 97 6.64 17.91 7.38
N HIS A 98 5.57 18.68 7.22
CA HIS A 98 4.23 18.16 7.49
C HIS A 98 3.90 17.14 6.41
N PHE A 99 3.55 15.92 6.81
CA PHE A 99 3.31 14.85 5.85
C PHE A 99 2.01 14.10 6.10
N VAL A 100 1.53 13.46 5.02
CA VAL A 100 0.44 12.49 5.02
C VAL A 100 0.85 11.30 4.17
N VAL A 101 0.72 10.10 4.71
CA VAL A 101 0.95 8.82 4.03
C VAL A 101 -0.40 8.27 3.59
N THR A 102 -0.58 8.07 2.28
CA THR A 102 -1.82 7.51 1.73
C THR A 102 -1.55 6.18 1.04
N ALA A 103 -2.15 5.09 1.54
CA ALA A 103 -2.12 3.77 0.91
C ALA A 103 -3.52 3.17 0.90
N LYS A 104 -4.26 3.40 -0.20
CA LYS A 104 -5.68 3.02 -0.34
C LYS A 104 -5.93 1.52 -0.46
N TRP A 105 -4.87 0.71 -0.54
CA TRP A 105 -4.92 -0.74 -0.60
C TRP A 105 -4.45 -1.40 0.70
N MET A 106 -4.06 -0.62 1.72
CA MET A 106 -3.45 -1.11 2.95
C MET A 106 -4.28 -0.70 4.17
N ASP A 107 -4.26 -1.52 5.21
CA ASP A 107 -5.00 -1.29 6.45
C ASP A 107 -4.44 -0.17 7.33
N GLY A 108 -5.32 0.47 8.10
CA GLY A 108 -5.04 1.58 9.02
C GLY A 108 -3.81 1.41 9.91
N PRO A 109 -3.67 0.29 10.64
CA PRO A 109 -2.53 0.05 11.51
C PRO A 109 -1.19 0.07 10.75
N ASN A 110 -1.15 -0.51 9.55
CA ASN A 110 0.06 -0.57 8.74
C ASN A 110 0.44 0.81 8.19
N VAL A 111 -0.54 1.62 7.73
CA VAL A 111 -0.25 2.99 7.27
C VAL A 111 0.15 3.90 8.44
N SER A 112 -0.43 3.68 9.63
CA SER A 112 -0.02 4.39 10.86
C SER A 112 1.43 4.04 11.22
N ARG A 113 1.79 2.75 11.11
CA ARG A 113 3.15 2.29 11.36
C ARG A 113 4.16 2.92 10.40
N LEU A 114 3.82 3.08 9.12
CA LEU A 114 4.67 3.82 8.19
C LEU A 114 4.91 5.26 8.68
N SER A 115 3.86 5.94 9.14
CA SER A 115 3.96 7.32 9.64
C SER A 115 4.87 7.42 10.87
N GLU A 116 4.76 6.47 11.81
CA GLU A 116 5.65 6.38 12.96
C GLU A 116 7.12 6.18 12.55
N MET A 117 7.37 5.31 11.57
CA MET A 117 8.73 5.06 11.08
C MET A 117 9.34 6.30 10.40
N LEU A 118 8.54 7.11 9.71
CA LEU A 118 9.02 8.38 9.15
C LEU A 118 9.45 9.36 10.25
N ASP A 119 8.73 9.42 11.36
CA ASP A 119 9.13 10.25 12.51
C ASP A 119 10.46 9.77 13.12
N ILE A 120 10.66 8.45 13.21
CA ILE A 120 11.91 7.86 13.69
C ILE A 120 13.08 8.25 12.78
N ILE A 121 12.92 8.09 11.46
CA ILE A 121 13.96 8.46 10.47
C ILE A 121 14.31 9.95 10.59
N TRP A 122 13.32 10.83 10.80
CA TRP A 122 13.57 12.24 11.04
C TRP A 122 14.36 12.50 12.32
N ALA A 123 14.00 11.84 13.43
CA ALA A 123 14.69 12.00 14.70
C ALA A 123 16.17 11.60 14.64
N GLU A 124 16.51 10.66 13.76
CA GLU A 124 17.89 10.20 13.53
C GLU A 124 18.71 11.15 12.62
N LEU A 125 18.08 12.11 11.94
CA LEU A 125 18.69 12.99 10.94
C LEU A 125 18.52 14.49 11.29
N PRO A 126 18.99 14.96 12.45
CA PRO A 126 18.77 16.34 12.89
C PRO A 126 19.44 17.35 11.95
N GLY A 127 18.66 18.31 11.47
CA GLY A 127 19.14 19.42 10.63
C GLY A 127 19.37 19.07 9.16
N GLN A 128 19.04 17.84 8.73
CA GLN A 128 19.24 17.35 7.36
C GLN A 128 17.91 17.19 6.62
N GLU A 129 17.95 17.24 5.29
CA GLU A 129 16.80 16.84 4.48
C GLU A 129 16.49 15.34 4.65
N VAL A 130 15.19 15.01 4.71
CA VAL A 130 14.72 13.67 5.09
C VAL A 130 13.84 12.99 4.03
N VAL A 131 13.30 13.76 3.08
CA VAL A 131 12.26 13.26 2.15
C VAL A 131 12.77 12.14 1.26
N TYR A 132 14.02 12.22 0.79
CA TYR A 132 14.62 11.16 -0.02
C TYR A 132 14.71 9.87 0.79
N GLN A 133 15.20 9.96 2.02
CA GLN A 133 15.37 8.83 2.95
C GLN A 133 14.01 8.20 3.28
N TRP A 134 12.98 9.02 3.51
CA TRP A 134 11.61 8.54 3.69
C TRP A 134 11.11 7.73 2.49
N VAL A 135 11.24 8.29 1.28
CA VAL A 135 10.76 7.62 0.06
C VAL A 135 11.51 6.31 -0.18
N GLU A 136 12.84 6.32 -0.04
CA GLU A 136 13.68 5.13 -0.23
C GLU A 136 13.38 4.05 0.81
N TRP A 137 13.21 4.43 2.07
CA TRP A 137 12.87 3.49 3.13
C TRP A 137 11.48 2.87 2.88
N ILE A 138 10.47 3.68 2.51
CA ILE A 138 9.15 3.16 2.14
C ILE A 138 9.29 2.16 0.98
N ARG A 139 9.98 2.55 -0.09
CA ARG A 139 10.12 1.77 -1.33
C ARG A 139 10.77 0.41 -1.10
N SER A 140 11.86 0.36 -0.33
CA SER A 140 12.78 -0.78 -0.32
C SER A 140 12.90 -1.50 1.02
N SER A 141 12.42 -0.91 2.12
CA SER A 141 12.69 -1.42 3.48
C SER A 141 11.47 -1.52 4.37
N SER A 142 10.32 -0.97 3.99
CA SER A 142 9.17 -0.88 4.88
C SER A 142 8.38 -2.19 5.02
N LEU A 143 8.32 -3.05 3.99
CA LEU A 143 7.50 -4.28 4.02
C LEU A 143 7.81 -5.19 5.22
N PRO A 144 9.07 -5.54 5.53
CA PRO A 144 9.38 -6.34 6.72
C PRO A 144 8.92 -5.70 8.04
N HIS A 145 8.95 -4.37 8.12
CA HIS A 145 8.56 -3.61 9.31
C HIS A 145 7.03 -3.53 9.51
N LEU A 146 6.25 -3.88 8.49
CA LEU A 146 4.80 -4.02 8.56
C LEU A 146 4.38 -5.44 8.96
N GLY A 147 5.35 -6.29 9.36
CA GLY A 147 5.10 -7.71 9.63
C GLY A 147 4.88 -8.52 8.36
N PHE A 148 5.25 -7.97 7.19
CA PHE A 148 5.14 -8.67 5.92
C PHE A 148 6.46 -9.36 5.61
N ASP A 149 6.52 -10.67 5.88
CA ASP A 149 7.54 -11.53 5.29
C ASP A 149 7.16 -11.82 3.83
N ARG A 150 7.18 -10.77 2.99
CA ARG A 150 6.68 -10.73 1.60
C ARG A 150 5.16 -10.93 1.43
N LYS A 151 4.43 -11.09 2.53
CA LYS A 151 2.98 -11.29 2.56
C LYS A 151 2.26 -10.11 3.20
N ILE A 152 1.54 -9.33 2.40
CA ILE A 152 0.67 -8.25 2.88
C ILE A 152 -0.62 -8.87 3.44
N THR A 153 -1.00 -8.51 4.66
CA THR A 153 -2.27 -8.95 5.24
C THR A 153 -3.26 -7.80 5.27
N LEU A 154 -4.46 -8.04 4.73
CA LEU A 154 -5.63 -7.18 4.84
C LEU A 154 -6.60 -7.86 5.81
N GLY A 155 -6.81 -7.24 6.96
CA GLY A 155 -7.79 -7.67 7.94
C GLY A 155 -9.22 -7.35 7.52
N PRO A 156 -10.20 -7.84 8.30
CA PRO A 156 -11.61 -7.62 8.03
C PRO A 156 -12.00 -6.15 8.05
N ASP A 157 -13.14 -5.85 7.43
CA ASP A 157 -13.69 -4.51 7.34
C ASP A 157 -14.19 -4.03 8.72
N SER A 158 -13.27 -3.48 9.51
CA SER A 158 -13.59 -2.90 10.81
C SER A 158 -13.94 -1.41 10.67
N PRO A 159 -14.92 -0.90 11.45
CA PRO A 159 -15.16 0.53 11.54
C PRO A 159 -13.88 1.21 12.04
N THR A 160 -13.49 2.27 11.32
CA THR A 160 -12.24 3.00 11.46
C THR A 160 -11.75 3.11 12.91
N HIS A 161 -10.64 2.44 13.23
CA HIS A 161 -9.87 2.75 14.44
C HIS A 161 -9.37 4.20 14.35
N LYS A 162 -9.36 4.90 15.49
CA LYS A 162 -8.82 6.26 15.64
C LYS A 162 -7.28 6.22 15.51
N GLY A 163 -6.78 6.05 14.28
CA GLY A 163 -5.36 5.95 13.96
C GLY A 163 -4.66 7.31 13.86
N ASP A 164 -3.39 7.29 13.41
CA ASP A 164 -2.64 8.51 13.10
C ASP A 164 -3.40 9.32 12.03
N LYS A 165 -3.65 10.61 12.29
CA LYS A 165 -4.35 11.50 11.35
C LYS A 165 -3.58 11.71 10.04
N ARG A 166 -2.28 11.42 10.04
CA ARG A 166 -1.40 11.46 8.87
C ARG A 166 -1.48 10.17 8.05
N ALA A 167 -2.15 9.13 8.53
CA ALA A 167 -2.30 7.86 7.85
C ALA A 167 -3.68 7.75 7.19
N ILE A 168 -3.71 7.76 5.85
CA ILE A 168 -4.91 7.52 5.05
C ILE A 168 -4.84 6.12 4.47
N SER A 169 -5.58 5.20 5.07
CA SER A 169 -5.64 3.79 4.68
C SER A 169 -6.69 3.50 3.62
N ARG A 170 -6.86 2.20 3.30
CA ARG A 170 -8.00 1.73 2.52
C ARG A 170 -9.31 2.18 3.14
N SER A 171 -10.24 2.58 2.27
CA SER A 171 -11.62 2.92 2.60
C SER A 171 -12.62 2.01 1.92
N LEU A 172 -12.15 1.17 0.99
CA LEU A 172 -12.95 0.17 0.30
C LEU A 172 -12.96 -1.13 1.09
N SER A 173 -14.04 -1.88 0.98
CA SER A 173 -14.16 -3.25 1.50
C SER A 173 -13.15 -4.19 0.84
N LEU A 174 -12.90 -5.34 1.46
CA LEU A 174 -12.05 -6.38 0.87
C LEU A 174 -12.54 -6.82 -0.53
N GLU A 175 -13.86 -6.96 -0.69
CA GLU A 175 -14.51 -7.32 -1.95
C GLU A 175 -14.27 -6.30 -3.08
N SER A 176 -14.02 -5.04 -2.73
CA SER A 176 -13.79 -3.97 -3.71
C SER A 176 -12.31 -3.64 -3.91
N VAL A 177 -11.52 -3.69 -2.84
CA VAL A 177 -10.09 -3.33 -2.88
C VAL A 177 -9.28 -4.35 -3.66
N ILE A 178 -9.56 -5.64 -3.50
CA ILE A 178 -8.82 -6.72 -4.17
C ILE A 178 -9.01 -6.65 -5.69
N PRO A 179 -10.24 -6.58 -6.26
CA PRO A 179 -10.42 -6.39 -7.70
C PRO A 179 -9.83 -5.08 -8.23
N SER A 180 -9.85 -4.02 -7.43
CA SER A 180 -9.19 -2.75 -7.79
C SER A 180 -7.67 -2.91 -7.89
N MET A 181 -7.05 -3.67 -6.98
CA MET A 181 -5.62 -3.99 -7.05
C MET A 181 -5.31 -4.84 -8.28
N PHE A 182 -6.14 -5.83 -8.62
CA PHE A 182 -5.97 -6.62 -9.84
C PHE A 182 -6.05 -5.74 -11.08
N SER A 183 -7.06 -4.89 -11.17
CA SER A 183 -7.25 -3.96 -12.29
C SER A 183 -6.07 -2.99 -12.43
N TYR A 184 -5.44 -2.59 -11.33
CA TYR A 184 -4.21 -1.81 -11.37
C TYR A 184 -3.02 -2.64 -11.88
N SER A 185 -2.79 -3.82 -11.29
CA SER A 185 -1.69 -4.70 -11.66
C SER A 185 -1.75 -5.07 -13.13
N SER A 186 -2.91 -5.53 -13.63
CA SER A 186 -3.08 -5.90 -15.04
C SER A 186 -2.81 -4.73 -15.99
N ARG A 187 -3.27 -3.52 -15.67
CA ARG A 187 -2.97 -2.32 -16.47
C ARG A 187 -1.47 -2.00 -16.48
N LYS A 188 -0.78 -2.16 -15.35
CA LYS A 188 0.67 -1.93 -15.27
C LYS A 188 1.48 -3.00 -16.00
N CYS A 189 1.14 -4.28 -15.85
CA CYS A 189 1.75 -5.36 -16.61
C CYS A 189 1.55 -5.14 -18.12
N HIS A 190 0.39 -4.63 -18.54
CA HIS A 190 0.13 -4.31 -19.94
C HIS A 190 0.97 -3.10 -20.41
N GLN A 191 1.06 -2.04 -19.60
CA GLN A 191 1.91 -0.89 -19.91
C GLN A 191 3.38 -1.30 -20.06
N VAL A 192 3.91 -2.08 -19.11
CA VAL A 192 5.28 -2.62 -19.17
C VAL A 192 5.47 -3.44 -20.43
N PHE A 193 4.53 -4.35 -20.75
CA PHE A 193 4.58 -5.12 -21.98
C PHE A 193 4.69 -4.22 -23.23
N LEU A 194 3.87 -3.18 -23.35
CA LEU A 194 3.87 -2.29 -24.52
C LEU A 194 5.19 -1.53 -24.68
N GLU A 195 5.79 -1.11 -23.56
CA GLU A 195 7.01 -0.30 -23.53
C GLU A 195 8.29 -1.14 -23.69
N ASP A 196 8.26 -2.39 -23.23
CA ASP A 196 9.39 -3.31 -23.25
C ASP A 196 9.71 -3.86 -24.66
N LEU A 197 10.95 -4.34 -24.84
CA LEU A 197 11.43 -4.91 -26.09
C LEU A 197 11.22 -6.43 -26.12
N HIS A 198 10.49 -6.89 -27.13
CA HIS A 198 10.18 -8.30 -27.32
C HIS A 198 10.85 -8.83 -28.58
N MET A 199 11.35 -10.06 -28.52
CA MET A 199 11.92 -10.76 -29.66
C MET A 199 10.81 -11.40 -30.49
N CYS A 200 10.72 -11.05 -31.78
CA CYS A 200 9.83 -11.76 -32.69
C CYS A 200 10.45 -13.09 -33.09
N MET A 201 9.82 -14.21 -32.73
CA MET A 201 10.34 -15.55 -33.05
C MET A 201 10.26 -15.93 -34.54
N ILE A 202 9.61 -15.11 -35.37
CA ILE A 202 9.49 -15.34 -36.82
C ILE A 202 10.63 -14.62 -37.56
N CYS A 203 10.83 -13.32 -37.28
CA CYS A 203 11.83 -12.51 -37.98
C CYS A 203 13.12 -12.27 -37.16
N LEU A 204 13.18 -12.75 -35.92
CA LEU A 204 14.31 -12.64 -34.99
C LEU A 204 14.78 -11.20 -34.72
N ASN A 205 13.87 -10.24 -34.85
CA ASN A 205 14.12 -8.83 -34.52
C ASN A 205 13.48 -8.46 -33.18
N GLN A 206 14.14 -7.56 -32.45
CA GLN A 206 13.57 -6.94 -31.25
C GLN A 206 12.78 -5.69 -31.60
N THR A 207 11.53 -5.61 -31.15
CA THR A 207 10.72 -4.40 -31.26
C THR A 207 9.86 -4.21 -30.01
N LYS A 208 9.29 -3.02 -29.83
CA LYS A 208 8.42 -2.73 -28.68
C LYS A 208 7.17 -3.62 -28.69
N GLY A 209 6.67 -3.94 -27.49
CA GLY A 209 5.46 -4.76 -27.34
C GLY A 209 4.21 -4.13 -27.93
N SER A 210 4.20 -2.82 -28.20
CA SER A 210 3.16 -2.16 -29.00
C SER A 210 2.96 -2.75 -30.40
N ASN A 211 3.95 -3.47 -30.94
CA ASN A 211 3.86 -4.18 -32.22
C ASN A 211 3.43 -5.65 -32.06
N PHE A 212 3.16 -6.09 -30.83
CA PHE A 212 2.78 -7.46 -30.50
C PHE A 212 1.35 -7.50 -29.97
N ILE A 213 0.71 -8.66 -30.13
CA ILE A 213 -0.56 -8.96 -29.48
C ILE A 213 -0.24 -9.80 -28.25
N ARG A 214 -0.65 -9.33 -27.07
CA ARG A 214 -0.62 -10.14 -25.84
C ARG A 214 -1.90 -10.95 -25.78
N LEU A 215 -1.77 -12.27 -25.79
CA LEU A 215 -2.89 -13.17 -25.57
C LEU A 215 -3.26 -13.16 -24.06
N PRO A 216 -4.55 -13.25 -23.72
CA PRO A 216 -4.95 -13.46 -22.33
C PRO A 216 -4.37 -14.79 -21.83
N CYS A 217 -3.94 -14.83 -20.56
CA CYS A 217 -3.63 -16.09 -19.90
C CYS A 217 -4.95 -16.81 -19.61
N GLU A 218 -5.03 -18.12 -19.92
CA GLU A 218 -6.13 -19.01 -19.49
C GLU A 218 -6.00 -19.38 -18.01
#